data_AF-A0A7C4P298-F1
#
_entry.id   AF-A0A7C4P298-F1
#
_cell.length_a   1.000
_cell.length_b   1.000
_cell.length_c   1.000
_cell.angle_alpha   90.00
_cell.angle_beta   90.00
_cell.angle_gamma   90.00
#
_symmetry.space_group_name_H-M   'P 1'
#
loop_
_entity.id
_entity.type
_entity.pdbx_description
1 polymer ?
#
loop_
_entity_poly.entity_id
_entity_poly.type
_entity_poly.pdbx_seq_one_letter_code
_entity_poly.pdbx_strand_id
1 'polypeptide(L)' 'MKVLFVLLVFLFIAYTKEPFTDLEGVVGYIVVERKGKVENYLVVEGKDGGFRMVKVDKNPKQFLRKGEDESQKR' A
#
# COMPACT_ATOMS: atom_id res chain seq x y z
N MET A 1 -24.51 15.22 -23.87
CA MET A 1 -24.26 15.37 -22.42
C MET A 1 -24.24 14.05 -21.64
N LYS A 2 -25.22 13.14 -21.82
CA LYS A 2 -25.24 11.85 -21.10
C LYS A 2 -23.96 11.00 -21.25
N VAL A 3 -23.39 10.92 -22.45
CA VAL A 3 -22.18 10.11 -22.72
C VAL A 3 -20.94 10.66 -22.01
N LEU A 4 -20.78 11.99 -21.96
CA LEU A 4 -19.67 12.65 -21.28
C LEU A 4 -19.72 12.39 -19.76
N PHE A 5 -20.92 12.38 -19.19
CA PHE A 5 -21.13 12.10 -17.78
C PHE A 5 -20.78 10.65 -17.43
N VAL A 6 -21.15 9.68 -18.27
CA VAL A 6 -20.79 8.27 -18.09
C VAL A 6 -19.27 8.07 -18.15
N LEU A 7 -18.58 8.73 -19.08
CA LEU A 7 -17.13 8.66 -19.19
C LEU A 7 -16.44 9.22 -17.93
N LEU A 8 -16.92 10.35 -17.41
CA LEU A 8 -16.44 10.96 -16.17
C LEU A 8 -16.62 10.04 -14.96
N VAL A 9 -17.78 9.39 -14.84
CA VAL A 9 -18.04 8.43 -13.76
C VAL A 9 -17.10 7.22 -13.85
N PHE A 10 -16.84 6.71 -15.05
CA PHE A 10 -15.88 5.62 -15.25
C PHE A 10 -14.44 6.00 -14.90
N LEU A 11 -14.02 7.22 -15.25
CA LEU A 11 -12.71 7.75 -14.87
C LEU A 11 -12.58 7.92 -13.35
N PHE A 12 -13.64 8.37 -12.67
CA PHE A 12 -13.67 8.45 -11.22
C PHE A 12 -13.53 7.07 -10.56
N ILE A 13 -14.29 6.06 -11.02
CA ILE A 13 -14.19 4.69 -10.48
C ILE A 13 -12.80 4.09 -10.71
N ALA A 14 -12.17 4.39 -11.86
CA ALA A 14 -10.80 3.97 -12.13
C ALA A 14 -9.78 4.66 -11.22
N TYR A 15 -10.01 5.93 -10.85
CA TYR A 15 -9.14 6.70 -9.97
C TYR A 15 -9.31 6.35 -8.48
N THR A 16 -10.52 5.94 -8.06
CA THR A 16 -10.79 5.53 -6.67
C THR A 16 -10.43 4.08 -6.38
N LYS A 17 -9.93 3.31 -7.35
CA LYS A 17 -9.19 2.09 -7.07
C LYS A 17 -7.82 2.48 -6.54
N GLU A 18 -7.80 3.07 -5.34
CA GLU A 18 -6.59 3.15 -4.53
C GLU A 18 -6.09 1.72 -4.36
N PRO A 19 -4.86 1.40 -4.78
CA PRO A 19 -4.43 0.02 -4.84
C PRO A 19 -4.25 -0.65 -3.47
N PHE A 20 -4.54 0.04 -2.35
CA PHE A 20 -4.21 -0.39 -0.98
C PHE A 20 -5.22 0.07 0.08
N THR A 21 -6.53 -0.02 -0.20
CA THR A 21 -7.53 0.12 0.88
C THR A 21 -7.47 -1.05 1.86
N ASP A 22 -6.98 -2.22 1.43
CA ASP A 22 -6.75 -3.38 2.30
C ASP A 22 -5.25 -3.65 2.49
N LEU A 23 -4.78 -3.42 3.72
CA LEU A 23 -3.45 -3.80 4.21
C LEU A 23 -3.25 -5.33 4.31
N GLU A 24 -4.19 -6.14 3.81
CA GLU A 24 -4.31 -7.60 3.99
C GLU A 24 -3.15 -8.42 3.41
N GLY A 25 -2.22 -7.82 2.65
CA GLY A 25 -1.07 -8.51 2.07
C GLY A 25 0.28 -7.88 2.36
N VAL A 26 0.37 -6.91 3.28
CA VAL A 26 1.65 -6.27 3.59
C VAL A 26 2.54 -7.24 4.37
N VAL A 27 3.66 -7.64 3.76
CA VAL A 27 4.63 -8.57 4.35
C VAL A 27 5.93 -7.87 4.76
N GLY A 28 6.14 -6.62 4.32
CA GLY A 28 7.37 -5.91 4.64
C GLY A 28 7.36 -4.44 4.29
N TYR A 29 8.44 -3.78 4.70
CA TYR A 29 8.68 -2.37 4.44
C TYR A 29 10.16 -2.17 4.11
N ILE A 30 10.42 -1.38 3.06
CA ILE A 30 11.78 -1.10 2.57
C ILE A 30 11.96 0.42 2.51
N VAL A 31 13.10 0.88 3.03
CA VAL A 31 13.59 2.25 2.81
C VAL A 31 14.73 2.18 1.82
N VAL A 32 14.65 2.97 0.76
CA VAL A 32 15.71 3.07 -0.24
C VAL A 32 16.16 4.53 -0.33
N GLU A 33 17.45 4.77 -0.18
CA GLU A 33 18.03 6.06 -0.51
C GLU A 33 18.51 6.05 -1.97
N ARG A 34 18.02 6.99 -2.78
CA ARG A 34 18.46 7.20 -4.15
C ARG A 34 18.83 8.65 -4.36
N LYS A 35 20.10 8.92 -4.66
CA LYS A 35 20.62 10.28 -4.93
C LYS A 35 20.27 11.28 -3.81
N GLY A 36 20.43 10.87 -2.55
CA GLY A 36 20.11 11.69 -1.38
C GLY A 36 18.62 11.88 -1.09
N LYS A 37 17.73 11.23 -1.85
CA LYS A 37 16.29 11.19 -1.56
C LYS A 37 15.92 9.86 -0.93
N VAL A 38 15.28 9.91 0.23
CA VAL A 38 14.74 8.74 0.91
C VAL A 38 13.37 8.41 0.31
N GLU A 39 13.21 7.19 -0.14
CA GLU A 39 11.96 6.65 -0.65
C GLU A 39 11.53 5.45 0.17
N ASN A 40 10.23 5.39 0.45
CA ASN A 40 9.62 4.42 1.33
C ASN A 40 8.72 3.51 0.52
N TYR A 41 8.82 2.20 0.74
CA TYR A 41 8.05 1.20 0.01
C TYR A 41 7.44 0.16 0.95
N LEU A 42 6.22 -0.27 0.66
CA LEU A 42 5.65 -1.49 1.21
C LEU A 42 5.92 -2.66 0.26
N VAL A 43 6.22 -3.82 0.83
CA VAL A 43 6.26 -5.10 0.10
C VAL A 43 4.95 -5.80 0.37
N VAL A 44 4.23 -6.11 -0.71
CA VAL A 44 2.92 -6.73 -0.66
C VAL A 44 2.96 -8.07 -1.39
N GLU A 45 2.45 -9.11 -0.75
CA GLU A 45 2.20 -10.41 -1.39
C GLU A 45 0.83 -10.36 -2.07
N GLY A 46 0.83 -10.61 -3.38
CA GLY A 46 -0.38 -10.73 -4.17
C GLY A 46 -1.04 -12.09 -3.97
N LYS A 47 -2.33 -12.17 -4.32
CA LYS A 47 -3.10 -13.44 -4.29
C LYS A 47 -2.55 -14.51 -5.26
N ASP A 48 -1.67 -14.10 -6.16
CA ASP A 48 -0.92 -14.92 -7.11
C ASP A 48 0.41 -15.46 -6.52
N GLY A 49 0.72 -15.14 -5.25
CA GLY A 49 1.98 -15.50 -4.58
C GLY A 49 3.18 -14.65 -5.04
N GLY A 50 2.94 -13.62 -5.86
CA GLY A 50 3.97 -12.69 -6.32
C GLY A 50 4.16 -11.52 -5.35
N PHE A 51 5.38 -10.98 -5.27
CA PHE A 51 5.66 -9.80 -4.45
C PHE A 51 5.68 -8.52 -5.30
N ARG A 52 5.12 -7.44 -4.76
CA ARG A 52 5.14 -6.12 -5.40
C ARG A 52 5.59 -5.04 -4.41
N MET A 53 6.40 -4.10 -4.90
CA MET A 53 6.83 -2.94 -4.13
C MET A 53 5.94 -1.75 -4.45
N VAL A 54 5.48 -1.08 -3.40
CA VAL A 54 4.50 0.01 -3.48
C VAL A 54 5.10 1.23 -2.81
N LYS A 55 5.32 2.30 -3.57
CA LYS A 55 5.83 3.54 -3.00
C LYS A 55 4.79 4.14 -2.07
N VAL A 56 5.21 4.51 -0.87
CA VAL A 56 4.36 5.16 0.13
C VAL A 56 5.03 6.42 0.66
N ASP A 57 4.23 7.40 1.04
CA ASP A 57 4.74 8.64 1.64
C ASP A 57 4.76 8.59 3.18
N LYS A 58 4.26 7.50 3.76
CA LYS A 58 4.07 7.32 5.21
C LYS A 58 5.20 6.52 5.86
N ASN A 59 5.49 6.85 7.11
CA ASN A 59 6.53 6.23 7.95
C ASN A 59 6.14 4.79 8.34
N PRO A 60 7.09 3.83 8.46
CA PRO A 60 6.82 2.42 8.72
C PRO A 60 6.05 2.16 10.02
N LYS A 61 6.19 3.06 10.99
CA LYS A 61 5.46 2.98 12.28
C LYS A 61 3.94 2.97 12.12
N GLN A 62 3.41 3.42 10.98
CA GLN A 62 1.97 3.42 10.70
C GLN A 62 1.47 2.12 10.08
N PHE A 63 2.37 1.25 9.59
CA PHE A 63 2.03 0.01 8.89
C PHE A 63 2.45 -1.23 9.68
N LEU A 64 3.58 -1.14 10.39
CA LEU A 64 3.96 -2.13 11.37
C LEU A 64 3.04 -1.94 12.58
N ARG A 65 1.93 -2.68 12.63
CA ARG A 65 1.21 -2.88 13.90
C ARG A 65 2.26 -3.26 14.93
N LYS A 66 2.38 -2.51 16.03
CA LYS A 66 3.08 -3.02 17.21
C LYS A 66 2.51 -4.41 17.45
N GLY A 67 3.34 -5.45 17.38
CA GLY A 67 2.92 -6.75 17.87
C GLY A 67 2.52 -6.53 19.32
N GLU A 68 1.23 -6.49 19.58
CA GLU A 68 0.69 -6.55 20.92
C GLU A 68 1.13 -7.91 21.48
N ASP A 69 2.07 -7.87 22.43
CA ASP A 69 1.97 -8.59 23.69
C ASP A 69 1.62 -10.08 23.71
N GLU A 70 2.18 -10.93 22.82
CA GLU A 70 2.10 -12.40 22.98
C GLU A 70 3.41 -13.09 23.38
N SER A 71 4.50 -12.35 23.63
CA SER A 71 5.79 -12.97 23.96
C SER A 71 6.20 -12.89 25.44
N GLN A 72 5.30 -12.50 26.35
CA GLN A 72 5.60 -12.37 27.79
C GLN A 72 4.67 -13.14 28.75
N LYS A 73 3.94 -14.15 28.25
CA LYS A 73 3.27 -15.15 29.07
C LYS A 73 3.62 -16.57 28.63
N ARG A 74 4.84 -16.99 28.92
CA ARG A 74 5.15 -18.41 29.18
C ARG A 74 6.41 -18.54 30.02
#